data_AF-D9CI89-F1
#
_entry.id   AF-D9CI89-F1
#
_cell.length_a   1.000
_cell.length_b   1.000
_cell.length_c   1.000
_cell.angle_alpha   90.00
_cell.angle_beta   90.00
_cell.angle_gamma   90.00
#
_symmetry.space_group_name_H-M   'P 1'
#
loop_
_entity.id
_entity.type
_entity.pdbx_description
1 polymer ?
#
loop_
_entity_poly.entity_id
_entity_poly.type
_entity_poly.pdbx_seq_one_letter_code
_entity_poly.pdbx_strand_id
1 'polypeptide(L)'
;GPIDFQVREPVSPLFANLRQTSTAVEFQVTQEYLGQQCHLVYLAPLWKTILDFDLRVDNKPSKVSDIISSERFKRPLGGSAGVVNVGTNTTWLGSHLAMSNLYAYGRLAWDPSDEAEDILQDWIRLTFGFDPDVMDTITKMSMESWSAYEKYSGNLGLQTLTDITGNHFGPKPESQDNNGWGQWTSA
;
A
#
# COMPACT_ATOMS: atom_id res chain seq x y z
N GLY A 1 7.49 -3.80 2.02
CA GLY A 1 8.90 -3.62 1.65
C GLY A 1 9.67 -4.77 2.25
N PRO A 2 10.86 -4.54 2.83
CA PRO A 2 11.66 -5.60 3.43
C PRO A 2 11.23 -6.00 4.85
N ILE A 3 10.24 -5.33 5.46
CA ILE A 3 9.77 -5.62 6.81
C ILE A 3 8.39 -6.31 6.76
N ASP A 4 7.30 -5.56 6.88
CA ASP A 4 5.96 -6.12 7.07
C ASP A 4 4.88 -5.03 6.92
N PHE A 5 4.58 -4.65 5.68
CA PHE A 5 3.48 -3.76 5.30
C PHE A 5 3.28 -2.49 6.15
N GLN A 6 4.36 -1.91 6.68
CA GLN A 6 4.29 -0.74 7.55
C GLN A 6 3.78 0.50 6.81
N VAL A 7 3.37 1.53 7.57
CA VAL A 7 2.82 2.78 7.04
C VAL A 7 3.66 3.43 5.91
N ARG A 8 4.98 3.24 5.97
CA ARG A 8 5.92 3.47 4.88
C ARG A 8 7.12 2.55 5.03
N GLU A 9 7.56 1.96 3.91
CA GLU A 9 8.80 1.20 3.84
C GLU A 9 9.57 1.55 2.56
N PRO A 10 10.91 1.40 2.54
CA PRO A 10 11.63 1.39 1.29
C PRO A 10 11.22 0.18 0.44
N VAL A 11 11.43 0.29 -0.87
CA VAL A 11 11.22 -0.82 -1.81
C VAL A 11 12.16 -1.98 -1.50
N SER A 12 11.62 -3.20 -1.58
CA SER A 12 12.38 -4.43 -1.30
C SER A 12 13.58 -4.58 -2.26
N PRO A 13 14.83 -4.66 -1.76
CA PRO A 13 16.01 -4.76 -2.61
C PRO A 13 16.04 -6.04 -3.48
N LEU A 14 15.26 -7.06 -3.14
CA LEU A 14 15.14 -8.29 -3.93
C LEU A 14 14.74 -8.02 -5.38
N PHE A 15 13.92 -7.00 -5.64
CA PHE A 15 13.53 -6.64 -7.01
C PHE A 15 14.73 -6.28 -7.90
N ALA A 16 15.80 -5.74 -7.33
CA ALA A 16 17.03 -5.42 -8.05
C ALA A 16 17.96 -6.63 -8.28
N ASN A 17 17.79 -7.71 -7.50
CA ASN A 17 18.78 -8.78 -7.37
C ASN A 17 18.33 -10.12 -7.99
N LEU A 18 17.03 -10.43 -8.00
CA LEU A 18 16.51 -11.71 -8.47
C LEU A 18 16.42 -11.85 -10.00
N ARG A 19 17.50 -11.60 -10.75
CA ARG A 19 17.46 -11.42 -12.22
C ARG A 19 16.85 -12.58 -13.01
N GLN A 20 17.06 -13.82 -12.55
CA GLN A 20 16.66 -15.04 -13.27
C GLN A 20 15.48 -15.78 -12.64
N THR A 21 14.77 -15.14 -11.70
CA THR A 21 13.66 -15.76 -10.96
C THR A 21 12.39 -14.96 -11.17
N SER A 22 11.33 -15.59 -11.67
CA SER A 22 10.00 -14.98 -11.74
C SER A 22 9.59 -14.42 -10.38
N THR A 23 9.15 -13.18 -10.34
CA THR A 23 8.86 -12.46 -9.09
C THR A 23 7.58 -11.67 -9.25
N ALA A 24 6.78 -11.62 -8.18
CA ALA A 24 5.62 -10.75 -8.06
C ALA A 24 5.80 -9.84 -6.84
N VAL A 25 5.12 -8.69 -6.84
CA VAL A 25 4.98 -7.85 -5.64
C VAL A 25 3.75 -8.27 -4.84
N GLU A 26 3.85 -8.26 -3.52
CA GLU A 26 2.70 -8.45 -2.64
C GLU A 26 2.33 -7.11 -1.99
N PHE A 27 1.06 -6.73 -2.09
CA PHE A 27 0.49 -5.56 -1.43
C PHE A 27 -0.55 -5.99 -0.41
N GLN A 28 -0.63 -5.26 0.70
CA GLN A 28 -1.66 -5.47 1.70
C GLN A 28 -2.83 -4.52 1.44
N VAL A 29 -3.99 -5.05 1.07
CA VAL A 29 -5.24 -4.28 0.91
C VAL A 29 -5.96 -4.19 2.26
N THR A 30 -5.92 -5.26 3.05
CA THR A 30 -6.27 -5.22 4.47
C THR A 30 -5.34 -4.25 5.19
N GLN A 31 -5.89 -3.44 6.09
CA GLN A 31 -5.15 -2.35 6.72
C GLN A 31 -4.60 -2.77 8.08
N GLU A 32 -3.85 -3.88 8.17
CA GLU A 32 -3.33 -4.40 9.45
C GLU A 32 -2.57 -3.33 10.24
N TYR A 33 -1.59 -2.69 9.60
CA TYR A 33 -0.79 -1.61 10.16
C TYR A 33 -1.31 -0.21 9.77
N LEU A 34 -2.44 -0.14 9.06
CA LEU A 34 -2.99 1.10 8.50
C LEU A 34 -4.39 1.40 9.06
N GLY A 35 -4.62 1.03 10.32
CA GLY A 35 -5.80 1.42 11.08
C GLY A 35 -7.00 0.50 10.94
N GLN A 36 -6.81 -0.71 10.42
CA GLN A 36 -7.76 -1.84 10.46
C GLN A 36 -9.18 -1.51 9.95
N GLN A 37 -9.24 -0.65 8.92
CA GLN A 37 -10.47 -0.07 8.35
C GLN A 37 -11.33 0.75 9.34
N CYS A 38 -10.86 0.98 10.56
CA CYS A 38 -11.39 1.99 11.48
C CYS A 38 -10.93 3.40 11.08
N HIS A 39 -9.76 3.48 10.42
CA HIS A 39 -9.23 4.71 9.85
C HIS A 39 -9.43 4.72 8.33
N LEU A 40 -9.77 5.89 7.79
CA LEU A 40 -9.70 6.12 6.35
C LEU A 40 -8.22 6.17 5.95
N VAL A 41 -7.80 5.23 5.10
CA VAL A 41 -6.48 5.24 4.45
C VAL A 41 -6.66 4.72 3.02
N TYR A 42 -6.51 5.61 2.05
CA TYR A 42 -6.46 5.25 0.64
C TYR A 42 -5.03 4.87 0.25
N LEU A 43 -4.86 3.65 -0.26
CA LEU A 43 -3.55 3.00 -0.39
C LEU A 43 -2.88 3.21 -1.75
N ALA A 44 -3.63 3.60 -2.79
CA ALA A 44 -3.06 3.77 -4.12
C ALA A 44 -1.89 4.77 -4.18
N PRO A 45 -1.92 5.92 -3.47
CA PRO A 45 -0.77 6.82 -3.41
C PRO A 45 0.49 6.13 -2.85
N LEU A 46 0.34 5.33 -1.79
CA LEU A 46 1.45 4.54 -1.22
C LEU A 46 1.98 3.54 -2.25
N TRP A 47 1.10 2.76 -2.90
CA TRP A 47 1.53 1.77 -3.89
C TRP A 47 2.19 2.40 -5.11
N LYS A 48 1.75 3.57 -5.58
CA LYS A 48 2.44 4.31 -6.64
C LYS A 48 3.87 4.67 -6.24
N THR A 49 4.12 5.08 -4.99
CA THR A 49 5.50 5.33 -4.54
C THR A 49 6.42 4.10 -4.64
N ILE A 50 5.84 2.89 -4.61
CA ILE A 50 6.56 1.62 -4.74
C ILE A 50 6.70 1.26 -6.22
N LEU A 51 5.60 1.26 -6.98
CA LEU A 51 5.56 0.88 -8.39
C LEU A 51 6.45 1.79 -9.25
N ASP A 52 6.45 3.09 -8.97
CA ASP A 52 7.24 4.08 -9.70
C ASP A 52 8.70 4.20 -9.24
N PHE A 53 9.08 3.51 -8.17
CA PHE A 53 10.44 3.59 -7.65
C PHE A 53 11.46 2.98 -8.63
N ASP A 54 12.38 3.80 -9.13
CA ASP A 54 13.46 3.35 -10.01
C ASP A 54 14.64 2.81 -9.21
N LEU A 55 14.86 1.50 -9.26
CA LEU A 55 15.98 0.81 -8.60
C LEU A 55 17.32 1.00 -9.31
N ARG A 56 17.35 1.63 -10.50
CA ARG A 56 18.56 1.97 -11.26
C ARG A 56 19.50 0.80 -11.51
N VAL A 57 18.97 -0.42 -11.68
CA VAL A 57 19.77 -1.64 -11.88
C VAL A 57 20.65 -1.49 -13.12
N ASP A 58 21.96 -1.70 -12.95
CA ASP A 58 23.00 -1.47 -13.96
C ASP A 58 23.04 -0.02 -14.49
N ASN A 59 22.70 0.96 -13.64
CA ASN A 59 22.57 2.38 -13.99
C ASN A 59 21.53 2.65 -15.10
N LYS A 60 20.52 1.80 -15.23
CA LYS A 60 19.42 1.92 -16.21
C LYS A 60 18.06 2.03 -15.51
N PRO A 61 17.07 2.71 -16.13
CA PRO A 61 15.71 2.74 -15.61
C PRO A 61 15.20 1.34 -15.32
N SER A 62 14.73 1.14 -14.10
CA SER A 62 14.31 -0.14 -13.55
C SER A 62 13.21 0.12 -12.51
N LYS A 63 12.09 0.69 -12.95
CA LYS A 63 10.92 0.86 -12.08
C LYS A 63 10.47 -0.50 -11.56
N VAL A 64 9.89 -0.54 -10.35
CA VAL A 64 9.32 -1.77 -9.81
C VAL A 64 8.25 -2.33 -10.74
N SER A 65 7.40 -1.47 -11.32
CA SER A 65 6.41 -1.84 -12.35
C SER A 65 7.04 -2.64 -13.51
N ASP A 66 8.16 -2.16 -14.06
CA ASP A 66 8.85 -2.77 -15.21
C ASP A 66 9.52 -4.09 -14.81
N ILE A 67 9.91 -4.22 -13.55
CA ILE A 67 10.52 -5.44 -13.00
C ILE A 67 9.46 -6.53 -12.82
N ILE A 68 8.31 -6.19 -12.23
CA ILE A 68 7.25 -7.15 -11.94
C ILE A 68 6.43 -7.50 -13.19
N SER A 69 6.32 -6.62 -14.19
CA SER A 69 5.75 -6.93 -15.51
C SER A 69 6.69 -7.78 -16.37
N SER A 70 7.90 -8.06 -15.88
CA SER A 70 8.99 -8.72 -16.61
C SER A 70 9.56 -7.94 -17.80
N GLU A 71 9.19 -6.68 -18.00
CA GLU A 71 9.76 -5.84 -19.06
C GLU A 71 11.27 -5.61 -18.88
N ARG A 72 11.74 -5.43 -17.64
CA ARG A 72 13.16 -5.12 -17.34
C ARG A 72 14.10 -6.33 -17.44
N PHE A 73 13.65 -7.51 -17.00
CA PHE A 73 14.49 -8.72 -16.89
C PHE A 73 14.08 -9.89 -17.79
N LYS A 74 12.98 -9.76 -18.55
CA LYS A 74 12.50 -10.77 -19.52
C LYS A 74 12.30 -12.16 -18.91
N ARG A 75 11.78 -12.20 -17.69
CA ARG A 75 11.38 -13.44 -16.99
C ARG A 75 10.10 -14.00 -17.63
N PRO A 76 9.84 -15.32 -17.51
CA PRO A 76 8.64 -15.92 -18.10
C PRO A 76 7.35 -15.50 -17.39
N LEU A 77 7.41 -15.15 -16.11
CA LEU A 77 6.27 -14.73 -15.30
C LEU A 77 6.65 -13.55 -14.40
N GLY A 78 5.65 -12.73 -14.10
CA GLY A 78 5.67 -11.73 -13.04
C GLY A 78 4.25 -11.22 -12.76
N GLY A 79 4.10 -10.30 -11.83
CA GLY A 79 2.81 -9.69 -11.52
C GLY A 79 2.71 -9.16 -10.10
N SER A 80 1.50 -9.18 -9.55
CA SER A 80 1.21 -8.75 -8.19
C SER A 80 0.20 -9.67 -7.50
N ALA A 81 0.24 -9.66 -6.17
CA ALA A 81 -0.75 -10.25 -5.29
C ALA A 81 -1.26 -9.20 -4.29
N GLY A 82 -2.51 -9.33 -3.87
CA GLY A 82 -3.16 -8.45 -2.92
C GLY A 82 -3.72 -9.25 -1.76
N VAL A 83 -3.30 -8.96 -0.53
CA VAL A 83 -3.88 -9.54 0.69
C VAL A 83 -5.15 -8.77 1.03
N VAL A 84 -6.30 -9.36 0.74
CA VAL A 84 -7.62 -8.75 0.93
C VAL A 84 -8.33 -9.40 2.13
N ASN A 85 -9.08 -8.61 2.91
CA ASN A 85 -9.82 -9.07 4.08
C ASN A 85 -11.35 -8.97 3.91
N VAL A 86 -11.86 -9.34 2.73
CA VAL A 86 -13.30 -9.47 2.53
C VAL A 86 -13.89 -10.38 3.61
N GLY A 87 -14.88 -9.86 4.32
CA GLY A 87 -15.62 -10.56 5.35
C GLY A 87 -17.12 -10.62 5.06
N THR A 88 -17.88 -11.05 6.05
CA THR A 88 -19.35 -11.20 5.97
C THR A 88 -20.12 -9.93 6.31
N ASN A 89 -19.43 -8.82 6.60
CA ASN A 89 -20.10 -7.55 6.85
C ASN A 89 -20.72 -7.00 5.54
N THR A 90 -21.74 -6.16 5.66
CA THR A 90 -22.49 -5.64 4.50
C THR A 90 -21.65 -4.71 3.61
N THR A 91 -20.57 -4.16 4.15
CA THR A 91 -19.61 -3.32 3.44
C THR A 91 -18.47 -4.12 2.79
N TRP A 92 -18.46 -5.45 2.96
CA TRP A 92 -17.40 -6.41 2.61
C TRP A 92 -16.06 -6.17 3.32
N LEU A 93 -15.57 -4.94 3.40
CA LEU A 93 -14.27 -4.56 3.99
C LEU A 93 -14.39 -3.75 5.29
N GLY A 94 -15.56 -3.76 5.94
CA GLY A 94 -15.76 -3.06 7.22
C GLY A 94 -16.08 -1.58 7.09
N SER A 95 -15.41 -0.85 6.19
CA SER A 95 -15.72 0.56 5.86
C SER A 95 -16.11 0.72 4.40
N HIS A 96 -17.13 1.55 4.12
CA HIS A 96 -17.57 1.86 2.76
C HIS A 96 -16.43 2.40 1.90
N LEU A 97 -15.54 3.23 2.47
CA LEU A 97 -14.43 3.84 1.75
C LEU A 97 -13.26 2.86 1.54
N ALA A 98 -13.15 1.79 2.34
CA ALA A 98 -12.07 0.80 2.19
C ALA A 98 -12.21 -0.03 0.90
N MET A 99 -13.42 -0.13 0.33
CA MET A 99 -13.65 -0.77 -0.98
C MET A 99 -12.90 -0.07 -2.12
N SER A 100 -12.57 1.22 -1.97
CA SER A 100 -11.72 1.94 -2.93
C SER A 100 -10.32 1.33 -3.04
N ASN A 101 -9.79 0.72 -1.97
CA ASN A 101 -8.46 0.09 -1.98
C ASN A 101 -8.45 -1.22 -2.78
N LEU A 102 -9.50 -2.03 -2.68
CA LEU A 102 -9.63 -3.24 -3.50
C LEU A 102 -9.81 -2.88 -4.98
N TYR A 103 -10.61 -1.86 -5.28
CA TYR A 103 -10.76 -1.34 -6.63
C TYR A 103 -9.42 -0.82 -7.19
N ALA A 104 -8.70 -0.02 -6.40
CA ALA A 104 -7.41 0.51 -6.79
C ALA A 104 -6.34 -0.56 -7.00
N TYR A 105 -6.32 -1.60 -6.17
CA TYR A 105 -5.43 -2.75 -6.37
C TYR A 105 -5.70 -3.39 -7.73
N GLY A 106 -6.96 -3.63 -8.07
CA GLY A 106 -7.33 -4.21 -9.37
C GLY A 106 -6.90 -3.34 -10.55
N ARG A 107 -7.09 -2.02 -10.45
CA ARG A 107 -6.65 -1.06 -11.48
C ARG A 107 -5.13 -1.04 -11.65
N LEU A 108 -4.38 -0.91 -10.56
CA LEU A 108 -2.90 -0.85 -10.62
C LEU A 108 -2.25 -2.19 -10.97
N ALA A 109 -2.89 -3.32 -10.65
CA ALA A 109 -2.46 -4.64 -11.12
C ALA A 109 -2.67 -4.81 -12.63
N TRP A 110 -3.67 -4.13 -13.20
CA TRP A 110 -3.94 -4.11 -14.64
C TRP A 110 -3.02 -3.13 -15.38
N ASP A 111 -2.96 -1.88 -14.92
CA ASP A 111 -2.11 -0.84 -15.47
C ASP A 111 -1.49 0.00 -14.34
N PRO A 112 -0.20 -0.16 -14.03
CA PRO A 112 0.46 0.60 -12.97
C PRO A 112 0.70 2.07 -13.34
N SER A 113 0.44 2.47 -14.60
CA SER A 113 0.54 3.87 -15.04
C SER A 113 -0.70 4.70 -14.70
N ASP A 114 -1.81 4.07 -14.31
CA ASP A 114 -3.02 4.77 -13.85
C ASP A 114 -2.69 5.70 -12.66
N GLU A 115 -3.31 6.88 -12.63
CA GLU A 115 -3.16 7.83 -11.54
C GLU A 115 -4.10 7.51 -10.39
N ALA A 116 -3.59 7.63 -9.15
CA ALA A 116 -4.33 7.27 -7.95
C ALA A 116 -5.64 8.07 -7.79
N GLU A 117 -5.61 9.36 -8.16
CA GLU A 117 -6.79 10.21 -8.10
C GLU A 117 -7.86 9.79 -9.13
N ASP A 118 -7.46 9.47 -10.36
CA ASP A 118 -8.38 9.05 -11.43
C ASP A 118 -9.07 7.73 -11.08
N ILE A 119 -8.30 6.75 -10.58
CA ILE A 119 -8.82 5.47 -10.06
C ILE A 119 -9.87 5.74 -8.98
N LEU A 120 -9.58 6.65 -8.06
CA LEU A 120 -10.47 6.96 -6.95
C LEU A 120 -11.76 7.64 -7.45
N GLN A 121 -11.66 8.62 -8.34
CA GLN A 121 -12.83 9.30 -8.91
C GLN A 121 -13.73 8.35 -9.70
N ASP A 122 -13.16 7.41 -10.45
CA ASP A 122 -13.90 6.33 -11.11
C ASP A 122 -14.67 5.46 -10.09
N TRP A 123 -14.00 5.05 -9.01
CA TRP A 123 -14.63 4.27 -7.96
C TRP A 123 -15.75 5.05 -7.25
N ILE A 124 -15.55 6.34 -6.95
CA ILE A 124 -16.55 7.19 -6.31
C ILE A 124 -17.78 7.29 -7.22
N ARG A 125 -17.62 7.50 -8.52
CA ARG A 125 -18.73 7.55 -9.48
C ARG A 125 -19.58 6.28 -9.49
N LEU A 126 -18.91 5.13 -9.46
CA LEU A 126 -19.59 3.82 -9.46
C LEU A 126 -20.29 3.52 -8.13
N THR A 127 -19.86 4.15 -7.03
CA THR A 127 -20.31 3.82 -5.66
C THR A 127 -21.32 4.83 -5.12
N PHE A 128 -21.08 6.12 -5.33
CA PHE A 128 -21.83 7.23 -4.74
C PHE A 128 -22.52 8.14 -5.78
N GLY A 129 -22.24 7.94 -7.08
CA GLY A 129 -22.84 8.70 -8.16
C GLY A 129 -22.00 9.89 -8.64
N PHE A 130 -22.61 10.79 -9.40
CA PHE A 130 -21.93 11.83 -10.19
C PHE A 130 -22.05 13.24 -9.59
N ASP A 131 -22.51 13.36 -8.34
CA ASP A 131 -22.60 14.66 -7.67
C ASP A 131 -21.19 15.25 -7.46
N PRO A 132 -20.87 16.43 -8.02
CA PRO A 132 -19.52 16.98 -7.96
C PRO A 132 -19.04 17.27 -6.53
N ASP A 133 -19.92 17.74 -5.65
CA ASP A 133 -19.56 18.07 -4.27
C ASP A 133 -19.20 16.79 -3.49
N VAL A 134 -19.93 15.69 -3.72
CA VAL A 134 -19.62 14.38 -3.16
C VAL A 134 -18.29 13.85 -3.71
N MET A 135 -18.09 13.93 -5.03
CA MET A 135 -16.86 13.47 -5.68
C MET A 135 -15.62 14.21 -5.15
N ASP A 136 -15.66 15.54 -5.13
CA ASP A 136 -14.54 16.37 -4.68
C ASP A 136 -14.24 16.16 -3.19
N THR A 137 -15.29 16.04 -2.36
CA THR A 137 -15.14 15.81 -0.92
C THR A 137 -14.46 14.49 -0.62
N ILE A 138 -14.95 13.38 -1.20
CA ILE A 138 -14.38 12.05 -0.94
C ILE A 138 -12.98 11.95 -1.54
N THR A 139 -12.75 12.53 -2.72
CA THR A 139 -11.45 12.55 -3.39
C THR A 139 -10.40 13.22 -2.50
N LYS A 140 -10.69 14.45 -2.05
CA LYS A 140 -9.79 15.21 -1.17
C LYS A 140 -9.48 14.45 0.11
N MET A 141 -10.51 14.00 0.83
CA MET A 141 -10.33 13.26 2.09
C MET A 141 -9.46 12.02 1.91
N SER A 142 -9.69 11.25 0.84
CA SER A 142 -8.98 9.99 0.59
C SER A 142 -7.54 10.23 0.14
N MET A 143 -7.29 11.19 -0.76
CA MET A 143 -5.93 11.49 -1.21
C MET A 143 -5.04 12.03 -0.09
N GLU A 144 -5.60 12.75 0.87
CA GLU A 144 -4.87 13.24 2.06
C GLU A 144 -4.69 12.18 3.16
N SER A 145 -5.47 11.10 3.12
CA SER A 145 -5.65 10.17 4.24
C SER A 145 -4.38 9.40 4.64
N TRP A 146 -3.59 8.90 3.69
CA TRP A 146 -2.35 8.18 4.00
C TRP A 146 -1.30 9.09 4.64
N SER A 147 -1.10 10.30 4.10
CA SER A 147 -0.20 11.27 4.70
C SER A 147 -0.66 11.67 6.10
N ALA A 148 -1.97 11.83 6.31
CA ALA A 148 -2.52 12.08 7.63
C ALA A 148 -2.23 10.93 8.60
N TYR A 149 -2.47 9.68 8.19
CA TYR A 149 -2.21 8.49 9.02
C TYR A 149 -0.73 8.36 9.38
N GLU A 150 0.18 8.54 8.42
CA GLU A 150 1.63 8.51 8.63
C GLU A 150 2.08 9.56 9.65
N LYS A 151 1.55 10.78 9.60
CA LYS A 151 1.97 11.89 10.46
C LYS A 151 1.75 11.64 11.96
N TYR A 152 0.75 10.85 12.34
CA TYR A 152 0.46 10.57 13.75
C TYR A 152 0.80 9.13 14.19
N SER A 153 1.31 8.30 13.29
CA SER A 153 1.74 6.93 13.60
C SER A 153 3.28 6.84 13.52
N GLY A 154 3.82 6.26 12.45
CA GLY A 154 5.24 6.15 12.15
C GLY A 154 5.72 7.15 11.12
N ASN A 155 6.12 8.35 11.54
CA ASN A 155 6.64 9.36 10.60
C ASN A 155 8.16 9.21 10.37
N LEU A 156 8.68 9.87 9.33
CA LEU A 156 10.13 9.87 8.99
C LEU A 156 10.71 8.48 8.67
N GLY A 157 9.88 7.55 8.20
CA GLY A 157 10.29 6.17 7.91
C GLY A 157 10.42 5.30 9.15
N LEU A 158 10.00 5.80 10.32
CA LEU A 158 9.66 4.94 11.44
C LEU A 158 8.47 4.07 11.00
N GLN A 159 8.54 2.79 11.34
CA GLN A 159 7.42 1.86 11.18
C GLN A 159 6.20 2.36 11.95
N THR A 160 5.03 1.72 11.86
CA THR A 160 3.75 2.24 12.36
C THR A 160 3.69 2.62 13.85
N LEU A 161 4.65 2.16 14.68
CA LEU A 161 4.72 2.37 16.14
C LEU A 161 3.49 1.85 16.89
N THR A 162 2.85 0.83 16.32
CA THR A 162 1.70 0.14 16.92
C THR A 162 2.15 -0.97 17.87
N ASP A 163 1.23 -1.62 18.58
CA ASP A 163 1.51 -2.84 19.35
C ASP A 163 1.89 -4.03 18.44
N ILE A 164 3.17 -4.14 18.06
CA ILE A 164 3.69 -5.22 17.19
C ILE A 164 3.79 -6.59 17.89
N THR A 165 3.43 -6.67 19.17
CA THR A 165 3.40 -7.92 19.95
C THR A 165 1.99 -8.47 20.14
N GLY A 166 0.99 -7.76 19.62
CA GLY A 166 -0.41 -8.04 19.87
C GLY A 166 -1.26 -7.86 18.62
N ASN A 167 -2.23 -6.96 18.70
CA ASN A 167 -3.27 -6.80 17.69
C ASN A 167 -2.90 -5.84 16.56
N HIS A 168 -1.71 -5.24 16.57
CA HIS A 168 -1.26 -4.27 15.57
C HIS A 168 -2.19 -3.03 15.45
N PHE A 169 -2.88 -2.65 16.54
CA PHE A 169 -3.76 -1.48 16.57
C PHE A 169 -3.45 -0.52 17.73
N GLY A 170 -3.37 0.76 17.41
CA GLY A 170 -3.16 1.84 18.39
C GLY A 170 -1.69 2.01 18.80
N PRO A 171 -1.33 3.18 19.36
CA PRO A 171 0.05 3.51 19.64
C PRO A 171 0.62 2.65 20.77
N LYS A 172 1.76 2.02 20.54
CA LYS A 172 2.59 1.35 21.56
C LYS A 172 4.05 1.31 21.12
N PRO A 173 4.73 2.46 21.00
CA PRO A 173 6.10 2.54 20.47
C PRO A 173 7.09 1.63 21.21
N GLU A 174 6.95 1.47 22.52
CA GLU A 174 7.79 0.60 23.35
C GLU A 174 7.70 -0.88 22.98
N SER A 175 6.64 -1.29 22.29
CA SER A 175 6.52 -2.66 21.81
C SER A 175 7.48 -2.98 20.68
N GLN A 176 8.11 -1.98 20.05
CA GLN A 176 9.09 -2.17 18.99
C GLN A 176 10.38 -2.76 19.51
N ASP A 177 10.78 -2.44 20.74
CA ASP A 177 12.06 -2.84 21.33
C ASP A 177 11.92 -4.00 22.31
N ASN A 178 13.04 -4.66 22.62
CA ASN A 178 13.13 -5.75 23.62
C ASN A 178 12.21 -6.96 23.36
N ASN A 179 11.89 -7.23 22.09
CA ASN A 179 11.18 -8.42 21.63
C ASN A 179 12.00 -9.19 20.57
N GLY A 180 11.48 -10.35 20.13
CA GLY A 180 12.14 -11.22 19.15
C GLY A 180 11.85 -10.93 17.66
N TRP A 181 11.09 -9.87 17.33
CA TRP A 181 10.58 -9.59 15.97
C TRP A 181 11.52 -8.73 15.10
N GLY A 182 12.53 -8.10 15.70
CA GLY A 182 13.57 -7.38 14.94
C GLY A 182 13.12 -6.05 14.32
N GLN A 183 12.02 -5.46 14.79
CA GLN A 183 11.53 -4.14 14.39
C GLN A 183 11.96 -3.04 15.39
N TRP A 184 13.23 -2.98 15.74
CA TRP A 184 13.72 -2.13 16.83
C TRP A 184 13.85 -0.66 16.44
N THR A 185 13.40 0.25 17.31
CA THR A 185 13.64 1.69 17.15
C THR A 185 14.96 2.12 17.78
N SER A 186 15.43 1.37 18.78
CA SER A 186 16.61 1.69 19.59
C SER A 186 16.54 3.09 20.25
N ALA A 187 15.33 3.54 20.58
CA ALA A 187 15.07 4.81 21.25
C ALA A 187 15.42 4.81 22.74
#